data_AF-A0A7C8I074-F1
#
_entry.id   AF-A0A7C8I074-F1
#
_cell.length_a   1.000
_cell.length_b   1.000
_cell.length_c   1.000
_cell.angle_alpha   90.00
_cell.angle_beta   90.00
_cell.angle_gamma   90.00
#
_symmetry.space_group_name_H-M   'P 1'
#
loop_
_entity.id
_entity.type
_entity.pdbx_description
1 polymer ?
#
loop_
_entity_poly.entity_id
_entity_poly.type
_entity_poly.pdbx_seq_one_letter_code
_entity_poly.pdbx_strand_id
1 'polypeptide(L)'
;MSAKRSKPSPNSNGVPQAKTFETNDRKLRIVLKKDDWIRLALFCQVPKGLTAETAQQIRHRVTLAPERVDYRDRAMLQLPNGVCQGEMHFRHTGVLLPYSCSINDFTIPNPTLLQSNEWPMKDSASPRDGWLINDYMKFALPAKADAFGAIFFYVRGLLLKFCGQLLSSNVSFRIFNMDARDLGGFVDGMKFDRVEISNICDTSFLGPHVCLQVFSPLLKPKSQNPNATLLMLFLNAAVEADRFLNPHGDFQEVEIAIKRVNKYLPLDVSQLPFVRSEPNY
;
A
#
# COMPACT_ATOMS: atom_id res chain seq x y z
N MET A 1 -5.13 -21.79 29.85
CA MET A 1 -4.29 -21.56 28.65
C MET A 1 -2.86 -21.96 28.96
N SER A 2 -2.39 -23.10 28.47
CA SER A 2 -1.04 -23.59 28.74
C SER A 2 -0.19 -23.49 27.47
N ALA A 3 0.76 -22.55 27.46
CA ALA A 3 1.71 -22.40 26.36
C ALA A 3 2.90 -23.36 26.59
N LYS A 4 2.98 -24.44 25.81
CA LYS A 4 4.19 -25.28 25.76
C LYS A 4 5.32 -24.47 25.10
N ARG A 5 6.28 -24.02 25.92
CA ARG A 5 7.56 -23.44 25.47
C ARG A 5 8.51 -24.58 25.06
N SER A 6 8.85 -24.69 23.79
CA SER A 6 10.09 -25.35 23.36
C SER A 6 11.27 -24.40 23.57
N LYS A 7 12.36 -24.89 24.18
CA LYS A 7 13.60 -24.11 24.38
C LYS A 7 14.36 -23.99 23.05
N PRO A 8 14.86 -22.81 22.65
CA PRO A 8 15.71 -22.68 21.47
C PRO A 8 17.18 -22.97 21.80
N SER A 9 17.87 -23.68 20.89
CA SER A 9 19.31 -23.97 20.96
C SER A 9 20.17 -22.74 20.63
N PRO A 10 21.42 -22.68 21.13
CA PRO A 10 22.28 -21.51 20.99
C PRO A 10 23.14 -21.61 19.73
N ASN A 11 22.59 -21.20 18.57
CA ASN A 11 23.32 -20.72 17.38
C ASN A 11 22.33 -20.36 16.24
N SER A 12 21.40 -19.44 16.49
CA SER A 12 20.25 -19.18 15.60
C SER A 12 20.13 -17.74 15.08
N ASN A 13 21.19 -16.92 15.16
CA ASN A 13 21.09 -15.49 14.81
C ASN A 13 20.69 -15.21 13.34
N GLY A 14 20.71 -16.19 12.43
CA GLY A 14 20.22 -16.04 11.06
C GLY A 14 19.00 -16.90 10.68
N VAL A 15 18.58 -17.85 11.53
CA VAL A 15 17.54 -18.82 11.16
C VAL A 15 16.15 -18.24 11.45
N PRO A 16 15.22 -18.22 10.48
CA PRO A 16 13.86 -17.76 10.71
C PRO A 16 13.15 -18.60 11.78
N GLN A 17 12.51 -17.92 12.71
CA GLN A 17 11.71 -18.50 13.78
C GLN A 17 10.24 -18.25 13.50
N ALA A 18 9.43 -19.30 13.63
CA ALA A 18 8.01 -19.22 13.39
C ALA A 18 7.20 -19.26 14.69
N LYS A 19 6.19 -18.42 14.80
CA LYS A 19 5.20 -18.45 15.86
C LYS A 19 3.80 -18.50 15.26
N THR A 20 2.98 -19.44 15.74
CA THR A 20 1.57 -19.55 15.33
C THR A 20 0.69 -19.06 16.47
N PHE A 21 -0.21 -18.15 16.15
CA PHE A 21 -1.30 -17.67 17.00
C PHE A 21 -2.59 -18.32 16.50
N GLU A 22 -3.37 -18.88 17.43
CA GLU A 22 -4.62 -19.56 17.10
C GLU A 22 -5.76 -18.93 17.90
N THR A 23 -6.89 -18.70 17.24
CA THR A 23 -8.12 -18.23 17.88
C THR A 23 -9.29 -18.92 17.20
N ASN A 24 -9.95 -19.81 17.92
CA ASN A 24 -10.89 -20.79 17.37
C ASN A 24 -10.20 -21.57 16.23
N ASP A 25 -10.84 -21.71 15.07
CA ASP A 25 -10.29 -22.43 13.90
C ASP A 25 -9.36 -21.60 13.02
N ARG A 26 -8.99 -20.38 13.43
CA ARG A 26 -8.19 -19.44 12.62
C ARG A 26 -6.76 -19.41 13.10
N LYS A 27 -5.83 -19.36 12.16
CA LYS A 27 -4.39 -19.45 12.44
C LYS A 27 -3.62 -18.33 11.78
N LEU A 28 -2.83 -17.60 12.56
CA LEU A 28 -1.85 -16.63 12.06
C LEU A 28 -0.45 -17.14 12.39
N ARG A 29 0.29 -17.56 11.37
CA ARG A 29 1.70 -17.93 11.49
C ARG A 29 2.57 -16.79 11.00
N ILE A 30 3.49 -16.35 11.83
CA ILE A 30 4.46 -15.30 11.51
C ILE A 30 5.85 -15.91 11.57
N VAL A 31 6.66 -15.68 10.53
CA VAL A 31 8.01 -16.22 10.38
C VAL A 31 8.99 -15.06 10.23
N LEU A 32 9.82 -14.83 11.25
CA LEU A 32 10.76 -13.72 11.35
C LEU A 32 12.10 -14.20 11.90
N LYS A 33 13.18 -13.50 11.58
CA LYS A 33 14.46 -13.69 12.29
C LYS A 33 14.33 -13.23 13.74
N LYS A 34 15.21 -13.68 14.62
CA LYS A 34 15.18 -13.34 16.05
C LYS A 34 15.19 -11.82 16.29
N ASP A 35 16.03 -11.08 15.58
CA ASP A 35 16.13 -9.62 15.75
C ASP A 35 14.88 -8.89 15.23
N ASP A 36 14.24 -9.42 14.18
CA ASP A 36 12.99 -8.89 13.66
C ASP A 36 11.81 -9.09 14.62
N TRP A 37 11.81 -10.17 15.41
CA TRP A 37 10.83 -10.35 16.49
C TRP A 37 10.95 -9.27 17.56
N ILE A 38 12.18 -8.92 17.94
CA ILE A 38 12.44 -7.83 18.89
C ILE A 38 12.01 -6.50 18.27
N ARG A 39 12.37 -6.26 17.00
CA ARG A 39 11.98 -5.06 16.25
C ARG A 39 10.47 -4.91 16.14
N LEU A 40 9.74 -5.98 15.83
CA LEU A 40 8.28 -5.95 15.74
C LEU A 40 7.63 -5.50 17.07
N ALA A 41 8.16 -5.98 18.21
CA ALA A 41 7.66 -5.55 19.51
C ALA A 41 7.92 -4.06 19.81
N LEU A 42 9.02 -3.51 19.28
CA LEU A 42 9.32 -2.07 19.36
C LEU A 42 8.43 -1.25 18.41
N PHE A 43 8.11 -1.77 17.22
CA PHE A 43 7.22 -1.12 16.25
C PHE A 43 5.79 -0.90 16.76
N CYS A 44 5.36 -1.69 17.75
CA CYS A 44 4.06 -1.54 18.41
C CYS A 44 4.09 -0.54 19.58
N GLN A 45 5.22 0.12 19.84
CA GLN A 45 5.39 1.07 20.94
C GLN A 45 5.81 2.43 20.40
N VAL A 46 5.24 3.49 20.96
CA VAL A 46 5.65 4.86 20.66
C VAL A 46 7.09 5.06 21.18
N PRO A 47 8.03 5.52 20.35
CA PRO A 47 9.39 5.78 20.79
C PRO A 47 9.43 6.70 22.02
N LYS A 48 10.33 6.39 22.96
CA LYS A 48 10.45 7.16 24.20
C LYS A 48 10.77 8.62 23.88
N GLY A 49 9.93 9.53 24.38
CA GLY A 49 10.06 10.97 24.19
C GLY A 49 9.42 11.52 22.91
N LEU A 50 8.85 10.67 22.05
CA LEU A 50 8.07 11.15 20.91
C LEU A 50 6.69 11.63 21.36
N THR A 51 6.47 12.94 21.32
CA THR A 51 5.18 13.57 21.63
C THR A 51 4.32 13.75 20.37
N ALA A 52 3.03 14.04 20.55
CA ALA A 52 2.12 14.38 19.46
C ALA A 52 2.63 15.58 18.64
N GLU A 53 3.12 16.60 19.32
CA GLU A 53 3.62 17.84 18.71
C GLU A 53 4.88 17.56 17.90
N THR A 54 5.81 16.76 18.45
CA THR A 54 7.05 16.39 17.75
C THR A 54 6.74 15.54 16.52
N ALA A 55 5.83 14.57 16.64
CA ALA A 55 5.33 13.77 15.52
C ALA A 55 4.70 14.63 14.42
N GLN A 56 3.90 15.61 14.81
CA GLN A 56 3.26 16.54 13.88
C GLN A 56 4.31 17.41 13.16
N GLN A 57 5.33 17.88 13.86
CA GLN A 57 6.45 18.63 13.25
C GLN A 57 7.22 17.79 12.23
N ILE A 58 7.54 16.52 12.55
CA ILE A 58 8.20 15.60 11.61
C ILE A 58 7.38 15.49 10.31
N ARG A 59 6.07 15.30 10.43
CA ARG A 59 5.18 15.22 9.28
C ARG A 59 5.08 16.53 8.50
N HIS A 60 4.91 17.67 9.20
CA HIS A 60 4.79 19.00 8.58
C HIS A 60 6.02 19.39 7.77
N ARG A 61 7.22 19.06 8.25
CA ARG A 61 8.47 19.28 7.51
C ARG A 61 8.48 18.66 6.11
N VAL A 62 7.65 17.63 5.88
CA VAL A 62 7.52 16.98 4.57
C VAL A 62 6.23 17.37 3.88
N THR A 63 5.07 17.21 4.53
CA THR A 63 3.75 17.40 3.88
C THR A 63 3.35 18.87 3.68
N LEU A 64 3.99 19.79 4.41
CA LEU A 64 3.75 21.23 4.40
C LEU A 64 5.05 22.04 4.21
N ALA A 65 6.11 21.42 3.69
CA ALA A 65 7.38 22.09 3.38
C ALA A 65 7.12 23.39 2.55
N PRO A 66 7.65 24.55 2.97
CA PRO A 66 7.47 25.81 2.25
C PRO A 66 7.96 25.74 0.80
N GLU A 67 9.04 25.01 0.55
CA GLU A 67 9.68 24.84 -0.76
C GLU A 67 8.81 24.04 -1.74
N ARG A 68 7.75 23.38 -1.24
CA ARG A 68 6.84 22.54 -2.01
C ARG A 68 5.46 23.20 -2.22
N VAL A 69 5.31 24.49 -1.88
CA VAL A 69 4.04 25.23 -1.99
C VAL A 69 3.48 25.20 -3.41
N ASP A 70 4.29 25.45 -4.43
CA ASP A 70 3.85 25.46 -5.83
C ASP A 70 3.29 24.09 -6.27
N TYR A 71 4.00 23.00 -5.95
CA TYR A 71 3.52 21.64 -6.24
C TYR A 71 2.18 21.34 -5.55
N ARG A 72 2.06 21.74 -4.27
CA ARG A 72 0.84 21.54 -3.49
C ARG A 72 -0.33 22.33 -4.07
N ASP A 73 -0.12 23.62 -4.35
CA ASP A 73 -1.18 24.50 -4.84
C ASP A 73 -1.67 24.05 -6.22
N ARG A 74 -0.76 23.66 -7.13
CA ARG A 74 -1.12 23.06 -8.42
C ARG A 74 -1.96 21.80 -8.28
N ALA A 75 -1.62 20.93 -7.32
CA ALA A 75 -2.42 19.74 -7.05
C ALA A 75 -3.82 20.09 -6.51
N MET A 76 -3.93 21.11 -5.66
CA MET A 76 -5.23 21.56 -5.12
C MET A 76 -6.11 22.26 -6.16
N LEU A 77 -5.54 22.94 -7.16
CA LEU A 77 -6.32 23.59 -8.23
C LEU A 77 -7.20 22.63 -9.02
N GLN A 78 -6.83 21.35 -9.07
CA GLN A 78 -7.59 20.30 -9.75
C GLN A 78 -8.74 19.73 -8.92
N LEU A 79 -8.88 20.15 -7.66
CA LEU A 79 -9.85 19.60 -6.71
C LEU A 79 -11.02 20.58 -6.49
N PRO A 80 -12.24 20.07 -6.23
CA PRO A 80 -13.34 20.92 -5.76
C PRO A 80 -13.03 21.53 -4.39
N ASN A 81 -13.52 22.75 -4.13
CA ASN A 81 -13.21 23.52 -2.92
C ASN A 81 -13.36 22.75 -1.61
N GLY A 82 -14.45 21.99 -1.43
CA GLY A 82 -14.65 21.18 -0.22
C GLY A 82 -13.62 20.06 -0.05
N VAL A 83 -13.17 19.47 -1.16
CA VAL A 83 -12.12 18.45 -1.15
C VAL A 83 -10.76 19.08 -0.82
N CYS A 84 -10.48 20.28 -1.34
CA CYS A 84 -9.27 21.04 -0.97
C CYS A 84 -9.19 21.30 0.54
N GLN A 85 -10.31 21.67 1.16
CA GLN A 85 -10.37 21.90 2.60
C GLN A 85 -10.05 20.62 3.38
N GLY A 86 -10.67 19.49 3.00
CA GLY A 86 -10.37 18.19 3.61
C GLY A 86 -8.91 17.77 3.44
N GLU A 87 -8.35 17.96 2.25
CA GLU A 87 -6.93 17.70 1.96
C GLU A 87 -6.01 18.53 2.84
N MET A 88 -6.24 19.83 2.90
CA MET A 88 -5.42 20.72 3.72
C MET A 88 -5.58 20.40 5.21
N HIS A 89 -6.80 20.09 5.67
CA HIS A 89 -7.03 19.66 7.04
C HIS A 89 -6.23 18.40 7.37
N PHE A 90 -6.31 17.35 6.53
CA PHE A 90 -5.50 16.14 6.72
C PHE A 90 -4.00 16.44 6.66
N ARG A 91 -3.53 17.32 5.79
CA ARG A 91 -2.11 17.74 5.74
C ARG A 91 -1.65 18.45 7.00
N HIS A 92 -2.52 19.14 7.72
CA HIS A 92 -2.18 19.74 9.01
C HIS A 92 -2.30 18.75 10.17
N THR A 93 -3.34 17.91 10.20
CA THR A 93 -3.64 17.09 11.38
C THR A 93 -3.07 15.68 11.30
N GLY A 94 -2.97 15.11 10.09
CA GLY A 94 -2.63 13.70 9.87
C GLY A 94 -3.76 12.73 10.26
N VAL A 95 -4.94 13.24 10.62
CA VAL A 95 -6.05 12.45 11.12
C VAL A 95 -7.09 12.24 10.00
N LEU A 96 -7.44 10.98 9.75
CA LEU A 96 -8.49 10.61 8.80
C LEU A 96 -9.83 10.50 9.51
N LEU A 97 -10.66 11.55 9.40
CA LEU A 97 -12.01 11.63 9.95
C LEU A 97 -12.93 12.45 9.03
N PRO A 98 -14.26 12.38 9.21
CA PRO A 98 -15.16 13.39 8.69
C PRO A 98 -14.73 14.80 9.12
N TYR A 99 -14.83 15.77 8.21
CA TYR A 99 -14.18 17.08 8.36
C TYR A 99 -14.54 17.84 9.64
N SER A 100 -15.77 17.68 10.14
CA SER A 100 -16.26 18.38 11.33
C SER A 100 -15.99 17.66 12.66
N CYS A 101 -15.39 16.47 12.63
CA CYS A 101 -15.13 15.72 13.85
C CYS A 101 -13.98 16.33 14.66
N SER A 102 -14.11 16.28 15.99
CA SER A 102 -13.04 16.66 16.89
C SER A 102 -11.84 15.73 16.76
N ILE A 103 -10.64 16.30 16.78
CA ILE A 103 -9.37 15.58 16.75
C ILE A 103 -8.67 15.54 18.12
N ASN A 104 -9.31 16.07 19.17
CA ASN A 104 -8.67 16.26 20.49
C ASN A 104 -8.21 14.95 21.14
N ASP A 105 -8.86 13.83 20.80
CA ASP A 105 -8.50 12.51 21.34
C ASP A 105 -7.32 11.85 20.57
N PHE A 106 -6.86 12.44 19.46
CA PHE A 106 -5.80 11.90 18.61
C PHE A 106 -4.42 12.41 19.04
N THR A 107 -4.04 12.10 20.28
CA THR A 107 -2.80 12.59 20.93
C THR A 107 -1.67 11.57 20.92
N ILE A 108 -1.89 10.35 20.42
CA ILE A 108 -0.90 9.28 20.42
C ILE A 108 -0.31 9.16 19.00
N PRO A 109 1.00 9.44 18.79
CA PRO A 109 1.65 9.23 17.51
C PRO A 109 1.50 7.79 17.03
N ASN A 110 1.36 7.59 15.71
CA ASN A 110 1.33 6.24 15.15
C ASN A 110 2.74 5.63 15.20
N PRO A 111 3.01 4.62 16.06
CA PRO A 111 4.34 4.08 16.22
C PRO A 111 4.81 3.35 14.96
N THR A 112 3.93 2.82 14.11
CA THR A 112 4.35 2.07 12.91
C THR A 112 4.85 2.98 11.79
N LEU A 113 4.51 4.27 11.81
CA LEU A 113 4.97 5.28 10.85
C LEU A 113 6.12 6.13 11.38
N LEU A 114 6.25 6.26 12.71
CA LEU A 114 7.19 7.17 13.36
C LEU A 114 8.18 6.42 14.26
N GLN A 115 8.81 5.38 13.72
CA GLN A 115 9.94 4.71 14.38
C GLN A 115 11.26 5.49 14.25
N SER A 116 11.37 6.36 13.25
CA SER A 116 12.49 7.27 13.05
C SER A 116 12.02 8.72 13.12
N ASN A 117 12.96 9.66 13.11
CA ASN A 117 12.67 11.10 13.02
C ASN A 117 12.35 11.55 11.58
N GLU A 118 11.96 10.62 10.70
CA GLU A 118 11.70 10.86 9.29
C GLU A 118 10.28 10.41 8.93
N TRP A 119 9.65 11.18 8.04
CA TRP A 119 8.34 10.82 7.51
C TRP A 119 8.50 9.79 6.37
N PRO A 120 7.87 8.60 6.45
CA PRO A 120 8.16 7.51 5.51
C PRO A 120 7.39 7.62 4.18
N MET A 121 6.51 8.61 4.02
CA MET A 121 5.65 8.74 2.84
C MET A 121 6.00 9.99 2.02
N LYS A 122 5.57 10.00 0.76
CA LYS A 122 5.69 11.18 -0.12
C LYS A 122 4.97 12.38 0.49
N ASP A 123 5.47 13.57 0.18
CA ASP A 123 4.82 14.85 0.51
C ASP A 123 3.39 14.94 -0.07
N SER A 124 3.16 14.31 -1.22
CA SER A 124 1.88 14.31 -1.92
C SER A 124 0.87 13.26 -1.41
N ALA A 125 1.27 12.32 -0.56
CA ALA A 125 0.44 11.16 -0.20
C ALA A 125 -0.90 11.58 0.44
N SER A 126 -2.00 11.11 -0.15
CA SER A 126 -3.36 11.28 0.37
C SER A 126 -4.04 9.92 0.59
N PRO A 127 -4.89 9.77 1.62
CA PRO A 127 -5.75 8.59 1.76
C PRO A 127 -6.61 8.34 0.53
N ARG A 128 -6.96 9.39 -0.24
CA ARG A 128 -7.78 9.28 -1.45
C ARG A 128 -7.09 8.51 -2.58
N ASP A 129 -5.76 8.55 -2.64
CA ASP A 129 -5.00 7.97 -3.76
C ASP A 129 -5.10 6.44 -3.82
N GLY A 130 -5.58 5.80 -2.75
CA GLY A 130 -5.77 4.35 -2.69
C GLY A 130 -7.08 3.84 -3.31
N TRP A 131 -8.00 4.73 -3.71
CA TRP A 131 -9.37 4.34 -4.07
C TRP A 131 -9.95 5.18 -5.20
N LEU A 132 -10.84 4.58 -6.00
CA LEU A 132 -11.59 5.34 -6.99
C LEU A 132 -12.61 6.23 -6.29
N ILE A 133 -12.73 7.49 -6.74
CA ILE A 133 -13.65 8.47 -6.15
C ILE A 133 -15.10 7.95 -6.09
N ASN A 134 -15.54 7.24 -7.13
CA ASN A 134 -16.89 6.68 -7.23
C ASN A 134 -17.15 5.55 -6.21
N ASP A 135 -16.10 4.89 -5.72
CA ASP A 135 -16.25 3.80 -4.75
C ASP A 135 -16.60 4.32 -3.36
N TYR A 136 -16.00 5.44 -2.96
CA TYR A 136 -16.15 5.96 -1.60
C TYR A 136 -17.09 7.16 -1.51
N MET A 137 -17.27 7.98 -2.56
CA MET A 137 -18.10 9.19 -2.45
C MET A 137 -19.57 8.92 -2.17
N LYS A 138 -20.08 7.72 -2.49
CA LYS A 138 -21.44 7.28 -2.07
C LYS A 138 -21.62 7.15 -0.55
N PHE A 139 -20.52 7.15 0.21
CA PHE A 139 -20.51 7.16 1.66
C PHE A 139 -20.38 8.58 2.25
N ALA A 140 -20.28 9.62 1.41
CA ALA A 140 -20.52 10.98 1.84
C ALA A 140 -21.99 11.07 2.28
N LEU A 141 -22.22 11.24 3.59
CA LEU A 141 -23.56 11.34 4.20
C LEU A 141 -24.23 12.70 3.78
N PRO A 142 -24.99 13.47 4.60
CA PRO A 142 -25.53 14.76 4.14
C PRO A 142 -24.47 15.73 3.59
N ALA A 143 -23.23 15.63 4.08
CA ALA A 143 -22.10 16.46 3.64
C ALA A 143 -21.49 15.93 2.33
N LYS A 144 -22.16 16.20 1.19
CA LYS A 144 -21.74 15.73 -0.15
C LYS A 144 -20.33 16.16 -0.58
N ALA A 145 -19.77 17.19 0.05
CA ALA A 145 -18.42 17.69 -0.22
C ALA A 145 -17.34 17.08 0.70
N ASP A 146 -17.73 16.30 1.71
CA ASP A 146 -16.80 15.72 2.68
C ASP A 146 -16.20 14.41 2.16
N ALA A 147 -15.23 14.53 1.24
CA ALA A 147 -14.52 13.40 0.68
C ALA A 147 -13.74 12.60 1.75
N PHE A 148 -13.27 13.25 2.82
CA PHE A 148 -12.53 12.62 3.91
C PHE A 148 -13.44 11.82 4.85
N GLY A 149 -14.63 12.32 5.14
CA GLY A 149 -15.68 11.55 5.80
C GLY A 149 -16.14 10.35 4.96
N ALA A 150 -16.32 10.57 3.65
CA ALA A 150 -16.72 9.51 2.73
C ALA A 150 -15.73 8.34 2.69
N ILE A 151 -14.43 8.63 2.51
CA ILE A 151 -13.39 7.58 2.54
C ILE A 151 -13.25 6.95 3.93
N PHE A 152 -13.40 7.72 5.02
CA PHE A 152 -13.39 7.18 6.38
C PHE A 152 -14.48 6.12 6.55
N PHE A 153 -15.73 6.42 6.21
CA PHE A 153 -16.83 5.47 6.34
C PHE A 153 -16.70 4.28 5.40
N TYR A 154 -16.20 4.51 4.17
CA TYR A 154 -15.92 3.44 3.23
C TYR A 154 -14.89 2.44 3.77
N VAL A 155 -13.71 2.93 4.17
CA VAL A 155 -12.62 2.08 4.69
C VAL A 155 -13.04 1.39 5.98
N ARG A 156 -13.69 2.12 6.90
CA ARG A 156 -14.23 1.52 8.13
C ARG A 156 -15.23 0.41 7.82
N GLY A 157 -16.14 0.64 6.88
CA GLY A 157 -17.10 -0.37 6.44
C GLY A 157 -16.43 -1.59 5.82
N LEU A 158 -15.39 -1.39 5.01
CA LEU A 158 -14.61 -2.47 4.41
C LEU A 158 -13.88 -3.31 5.47
N LEU A 159 -13.23 -2.65 6.43
CA LEU A 159 -12.53 -3.32 7.53
C LEU A 159 -13.49 -4.12 8.43
N LEU A 160 -14.67 -3.57 8.73
CA LEU A 160 -15.69 -4.28 9.51
C LEU A 160 -16.23 -5.50 8.75
N LYS A 161 -16.48 -5.38 7.44
CA LYS A 161 -16.88 -6.52 6.60
C LYS A 161 -15.81 -7.60 6.58
N PHE A 162 -14.54 -7.19 6.43
CA PHE A 162 -13.40 -8.10 6.46
C PHE A 162 -13.31 -8.83 7.82
N CYS A 163 -13.41 -8.11 8.94
CA CYS A 163 -13.46 -8.72 10.26
C CYS A 163 -14.64 -9.70 10.41
N GLY A 164 -15.83 -9.35 9.92
CA GLY A 164 -16.98 -10.23 9.93
C GLY A 164 -16.76 -11.52 9.12
N GLN A 165 -16.18 -11.42 7.93
CA GLN A 165 -15.84 -12.57 7.08
C GLN A 165 -14.76 -13.44 7.70
N LEU A 166 -13.74 -12.84 8.32
CA LEU A 166 -12.74 -13.58 9.06
C LEU A 166 -13.37 -14.40 10.19
N LEU A 167 -14.38 -13.86 10.87
CA LEU A 167 -15.07 -14.57 11.94
C LEU A 167 -15.88 -15.77 11.44
N SER A 168 -16.42 -15.74 10.23
CA SER A 168 -17.21 -16.85 9.66
C SER A 168 -16.40 -17.85 8.82
N SER A 169 -15.13 -17.55 8.52
CA SER A 169 -14.33 -18.35 7.59
C SER A 169 -13.22 -19.15 8.31
N ASN A 170 -12.93 -20.35 7.80
CA ASN A 170 -11.75 -21.12 8.20
C ASN A 170 -10.54 -20.64 7.38
N VAL A 171 -9.79 -19.68 7.93
CA VAL A 171 -8.67 -19.03 7.24
C VAL A 171 -7.39 -19.21 8.05
N SER A 172 -6.30 -19.52 7.34
CA SER A 172 -4.95 -19.51 7.89
C SER A 172 -4.06 -18.54 7.12
N PHE A 173 -3.45 -17.61 7.83
CA PHE A 173 -2.44 -16.69 7.31
C PHE A 173 -1.04 -17.19 7.65
N ARG A 174 -0.13 -17.12 6.68
CA ARG A 174 1.31 -17.30 6.88
C ARG A 174 2.02 -16.06 6.36
N ILE A 175 2.71 -15.35 7.24
CA ILE A 175 3.45 -14.12 6.92
C ILE A 175 4.94 -14.38 7.10
N PHE A 176 5.72 -14.01 6.09
CA PHE A 176 7.17 -14.20 6.04
C PHE A 176 7.86 -12.84 5.85
N ASN A 177 8.95 -12.61 6.59
CA ASN A 177 9.88 -11.50 6.33
C ASN A 177 11.19 -12.06 5.78
N MET A 178 11.26 -12.20 4.46
CA MET A 178 12.41 -12.76 3.75
C MET A 178 12.38 -12.33 2.28
N ASP A 179 13.45 -12.64 1.55
CA ASP A 179 13.45 -12.51 0.10
C ASP A 179 12.39 -13.44 -0.51
N ALA A 180 11.55 -12.91 -1.39
CA ALA A 180 10.46 -13.68 -1.99
C ALA A 180 10.97 -14.85 -2.85
N ARG A 181 12.22 -14.80 -3.32
CA ARG A 181 12.88 -15.90 -4.05
C ARG A 181 13.06 -17.15 -3.19
N ASP A 182 13.26 -16.95 -1.89
CA ASP A 182 13.52 -18.04 -0.95
C ASP A 182 12.21 -18.70 -0.46
N LEU A 183 11.05 -18.07 -0.71
CA LEU A 183 9.76 -18.48 -0.19
C LEU A 183 9.43 -19.96 -0.47
N GLY A 184 9.84 -20.47 -1.64
CA GLY A 184 9.59 -21.85 -2.05
C GLY A 184 10.08 -22.89 -1.04
N GLY A 185 11.22 -22.63 -0.37
CA GLY A 185 11.77 -23.51 0.65
C GLY A 185 10.98 -23.52 1.98
N PHE A 186 10.15 -22.51 2.22
CA PHE A 186 9.43 -22.32 3.49
C PHE A 186 7.92 -22.62 3.41
N VAL A 187 7.41 -22.91 2.22
CA VAL A 187 5.99 -23.23 2.00
C VAL A 187 5.71 -24.74 2.02
N ASP A 188 6.61 -25.57 2.56
CA ASP A 188 6.39 -27.01 2.82
C ASP A 188 5.83 -27.80 1.62
N GLY A 189 6.21 -27.44 0.38
CA GLY A 189 5.69 -28.06 -0.83
C GLY A 189 4.24 -27.70 -1.19
N MET A 190 3.62 -26.75 -0.48
CA MET A 190 2.30 -26.22 -0.82
C MET A 190 2.27 -25.70 -2.26
N LYS A 191 1.12 -25.92 -2.90
CA LYS A 191 0.81 -25.42 -4.24
C LYS A 191 -0.42 -24.53 -4.21
N PHE A 192 -0.38 -23.44 -4.96
CA PHE A 192 -1.37 -22.37 -4.89
C PHE A 192 -2.24 -22.32 -6.16
N ASP A 193 -3.52 -22.04 -5.98
CA ASP A 193 -4.43 -21.73 -7.10
C ASP A 193 -4.14 -20.36 -7.71
N ARG A 194 -3.67 -19.42 -6.89
CA ARG A 194 -3.31 -18.07 -7.32
C ARG A 194 -2.08 -17.60 -6.56
N VAL A 195 -1.13 -17.03 -7.29
CA VAL A 195 0.03 -16.33 -6.74
C VAL A 195 0.02 -14.92 -7.30
N GLU A 196 0.15 -13.92 -6.44
CA GLU A 196 0.22 -12.51 -6.83
C GLU A 196 1.51 -11.93 -6.28
N ILE A 197 2.35 -11.37 -7.16
CA ILE A 197 3.71 -10.93 -6.81
C ILE A 197 3.91 -9.41 -6.92
N SER A 198 2.83 -8.66 -7.13
CA SER A 198 2.86 -7.20 -7.28
C SER A 198 3.94 -6.75 -8.29
N ASN A 199 4.71 -5.71 -7.99
CA ASN A 199 5.69 -5.07 -8.87
C ASN A 199 7.10 -5.66 -8.83
N ILE A 200 7.31 -6.79 -8.17
CA ILE A 200 8.63 -7.44 -8.13
C ILE A 200 9.10 -7.92 -9.53
N CYS A 201 8.18 -8.01 -10.50
CA CYS A 201 8.45 -8.38 -11.88
C CYS A 201 9.01 -7.26 -12.76
N ASP A 202 8.99 -6.00 -12.30
CA ASP A 202 9.68 -4.91 -13.03
C ASP A 202 11.19 -5.20 -13.07
N THR A 203 11.89 -4.75 -14.12
CA THR A 203 13.31 -5.06 -14.32
C THR A 203 14.22 -4.38 -13.30
N SER A 204 13.74 -3.30 -12.68
CA SER A 204 14.39 -2.66 -11.53
C SER A 204 14.39 -3.50 -10.24
N PHE A 205 13.59 -4.58 -10.18
CA PHE A 205 13.57 -5.55 -9.09
C PHE A 205 14.14 -6.91 -9.54
N LEU A 206 13.31 -7.94 -9.72
CA LEU A 206 13.75 -9.26 -10.17
C LEU A 206 13.62 -9.46 -11.68
N GLY A 207 12.74 -8.70 -12.33
CA GLY A 207 12.38 -8.91 -13.72
C GLY A 207 11.45 -10.12 -13.93
N PRO A 208 10.78 -10.19 -15.09
CA PRO A 208 9.73 -11.18 -15.34
C PRO A 208 10.28 -12.61 -15.43
N HIS A 209 11.48 -12.81 -15.98
CA HIS A 209 12.07 -14.13 -16.16
C HIS A 209 12.34 -14.83 -14.82
N VAL A 210 13.00 -14.13 -13.89
CA VAL A 210 13.30 -14.67 -12.55
C VAL A 210 12.00 -14.93 -11.79
N CYS A 211 11.03 -14.03 -11.88
CA CYS A 211 9.72 -14.22 -11.27
C CYS A 211 9.00 -15.48 -11.78
N LEU A 212 8.98 -15.73 -13.09
CA LEU A 212 8.42 -16.97 -13.63
C LEU A 212 9.16 -18.20 -13.10
N GLN A 213 10.49 -18.18 -13.12
CA GLN A 213 11.30 -19.29 -12.62
C GLN A 213 11.03 -19.61 -11.14
N VAL A 214 10.88 -18.58 -10.30
CA VAL A 214 10.70 -18.72 -8.85
C VAL A 214 9.25 -19.10 -8.49
N PHE A 215 8.27 -18.41 -9.07
CA PHE A 215 6.88 -18.48 -8.59
C PHE A 215 6.00 -19.43 -9.41
N SER A 216 6.30 -19.69 -10.68
CA SER A 216 5.52 -20.66 -11.47
C SER A 216 5.54 -22.07 -10.86
N PRO A 217 6.66 -22.59 -10.31
CA PRO A 217 6.66 -23.87 -9.61
C PRO A 217 5.78 -23.92 -8.37
N LEU A 218 5.40 -22.78 -7.79
CA LEU A 218 4.50 -22.73 -6.62
C LEU A 218 3.02 -22.88 -7.01
N LEU A 219 2.67 -22.74 -8.28
CA LEU A 219 1.31 -22.98 -8.74
C LEU A 219 0.96 -24.46 -8.71
N LYS A 220 -0.34 -24.76 -8.53
CA LYS A 220 -0.85 -26.11 -8.76
C LYS A 220 -0.62 -26.53 -10.21
N PRO A 221 -0.26 -27.81 -10.45
CA PRO A 221 -0.14 -28.33 -11.81
C PRO A 221 -1.49 -28.28 -12.51
N LYS A 222 -1.48 -28.19 -13.84
CA LYS A 222 -2.69 -28.14 -14.68
C LYS A 222 -3.63 -29.33 -14.46
N SER A 223 -3.08 -30.49 -14.08
CA SER A 223 -3.86 -31.69 -13.74
C SER A 223 -4.71 -31.53 -12.48
N GLN A 224 -4.33 -30.65 -11.55
CA GLN A 224 -5.09 -30.35 -10.33
C GLN A 224 -5.94 -29.09 -10.47
N ASN A 225 -5.42 -28.07 -11.15
CA ASN A 225 -6.17 -26.85 -11.43
C ASN A 225 -5.69 -26.25 -12.77
N PRO A 226 -6.45 -26.37 -13.86
CA PRO A 226 -6.09 -25.78 -15.15
C PRO A 226 -6.13 -24.24 -15.14
N ASN A 227 -6.77 -23.64 -14.14
CA ASN A 227 -6.92 -22.20 -13.96
C ASN A 227 -5.93 -21.61 -12.94
N ALA A 228 -4.91 -22.38 -12.51
CA ALA A 228 -3.91 -21.86 -11.60
C ALA A 228 -3.19 -20.65 -12.22
N THR A 229 -3.17 -19.51 -11.53
CA THR A 229 -2.80 -18.22 -12.13
C THR A 229 -1.69 -17.51 -11.35
N LEU A 230 -0.68 -17.01 -12.07
CA LEU A 230 0.31 -16.07 -11.53
C LEU A 230 -0.02 -14.66 -12.05
N LEU A 231 -0.21 -13.73 -11.12
CA LEU A 231 -0.50 -12.33 -11.42
C LEU A 231 0.70 -11.44 -11.10
N MET A 232 1.01 -10.58 -12.06
CA MET A 232 2.15 -9.66 -12.05
C MET A 232 1.65 -8.24 -12.34
N LEU A 233 2.16 -7.25 -11.61
CA LEU A 233 1.87 -5.84 -11.84
C LEU A 233 3.13 -5.15 -12.35
N PHE A 234 3.13 -4.64 -13.58
CA PHE A 234 4.26 -3.87 -14.07
C PHE A 234 4.00 -2.38 -13.87
N LEU A 235 4.75 -1.72 -12.98
CA LEU A 235 4.61 -0.27 -12.79
C LEU A 235 5.39 0.50 -13.85
N ASN A 236 6.48 -0.09 -14.36
CA ASN A 236 7.45 0.63 -15.19
C ASN A 236 7.63 0.03 -16.59
N ALA A 237 6.94 -1.06 -16.95
CA ALA A 237 7.17 -1.78 -18.22
C ALA A 237 7.19 -0.89 -19.47
N ALA A 238 6.30 0.10 -19.57
CA ALA A 238 6.30 1.01 -20.72
C ALA A 238 7.59 1.85 -20.80
N VAL A 239 8.01 2.43 -19.67
CA VAL A 239 9.23 3.25 -19.58
C VAL A 239 10.49 2.38 -19.76
N GLU A 240 10.49 1.17 -19.21
CA GLU A 240 11.59 0.21 -19.35
C GLU A 240 11.75 -0.26 -20.79
N ALA A 241 10.63 -0.57 -21.47
CA ALA A 241 10.64 -0.94 -22.89
C ALA A 241 11.10 0.21 -23.79
N ASP A 242 10.67 1.43 -23.48
CA ASP A 242 11.07 2.64 -24.21
C ASP A 242 12.57 2.90 -24.09
N ARG A 243 13.11 2.92 -22.86
CA ARG A 243 14.55 3.09 -22.61
C ARG A 243 15.40 2.00 -23.27
N PHE A 244 14.89 0.77 -23.34
CA PHE A 244 15.60 -0.32 -24.00
C PHE A 244 15.67 -0.13 -25.52
N LEU A 245 14.58 0.34 -26.13
CA LEU A 245 14.50 0.58 -27.58
C LEU A 245 15.17 1.90 -27.99
N ASN A 246 15.17 2.90 -27.12
CA ASN A 246 15.75 4.22 -27.36
C ASN A 246 16.60 4.68 -26.15
N PRO A 247 17.83 4.15 -25.99
CA PRO A 247 18.70 4.47 -24.86
C PRO A 247 19.23 5.92 -24.86
N HIS A 248 19.09 6.65 -25.97
CA HIS A 248 19.60 8.02 -26.12
C HIS A 248 18.54 9.11 -25.88
N GLY A 249 17.26 8.74 -25.70
CA GLY A 249 16.21 9.61 -25.14
C GLY A 249 15.96 10.88 -25.96
N ASP A 250 15.70 10.74 -27.26
CA ASP A 250 15.47 11.89 -28.14
C ASP A 250 14.03 12.43 -28.02
N PHE A 251 13.88 13.75 -27.84
CA PHE A 251 12.60 14.43 -27.63
C PHE A 251 11.60 14.28 -28.79
N GLN A 252 12.05 13.89 -29.99
CA GLN A 252 11.20 13.64 -31.14
C GLN A 252 10.26 12.43 -30.97
N GLU A 253 10.48 11.57 -29.98
CA GLU A 253 9.71 10.33 -29.82
C GLU A 253 8.50 10.40 -28.88
N VAL A 254 8.25 11.53 -28.21
CA VAL A 254 7.07 11.68 -27.34
C VAL A 254 5.77 11.46 -28.14
N GLU A 255 5.71 11.92 -29.39
CA GLU A 255 4.56 11.70 -30.27
C GLU A 255 4.40 10.21 -30.64
N ILE A 256 5.51 9.51 -30.86
CA ILE A 256 5.51 8.06 -31.15
C ILE A 256 5.07 7.28 -29.91
N ALA A 257 5.57 7.65 -28.73
CA ALA A 257 5.17 7.06 -27.46
C ALA A 257 3.67 7.29 -27.19
N ILE A 258 3.15 8.51 -27.39
CA ILE A 258 1.71 8.83 -27.26
C ILE A 258 0.88 8.01 -28.26
N LYS A 259 1.29 7.91 -29.53
CA LYS A 259 0.61 7.07 -30.53
C LYS A 259 0.61 5.59 -30.13
N ARG A 260 1.72 5.10 -29.57
CA ARG A 260 1.85 3.73 -29.08
C ARG A 260 0.95 3.48 -27.87
N VAL A 261 0.94 4.38 -26.88
CA VAL A 261 0.05 4.29 -25.73
C VAL A 261 -1.41 4.31 -26.17
N ASN A 262 -1.83 5.25 -27.02
CA ASN A 262 -3.21 5.32 -27.51
C ASN A 262 -3.65 4.07 -28.30
N LYS A 263 -2.73 3.38 -28.99
CA LYS A 263 -3.03 2.13 -29.69
C LYS A 263 -3.40 0.99 -28.73
N TYR A 264 -2.74 0.91 -27.57
CA TYR A 264 -2.89 -0.20 -26.63
C TYR A 264 -3.77 0.13 -25.42
N LEU A 265 -3.84 1.41 -25.05
CA LEU A 265 -4.62 1.97 -23.96
C LEU A 265 -5.25 3.29 -24.44
N PRO A 266 -6.30 3.22 -25.28
CA PRO A 266 -7.00 4.42 -25.73
C PRO A 266 -7.53 5.16 -24.49
N LEU A 267 -7.04 6.38 -24.27
CA LEU A 267 -7.51 7.22 -23.18
C LEU A 267 -8.95 7.65 -23.49
N ASP A 268 -9.91 7.14 -22.72
CA ASP A 268 -11.26 7.68 -22.71
C ASP A 268 -11.23 9.01 -21.93
N VAL A 269 -11.12 10.10 -22.68
CA VAL A 269 -11.06 11.46 -22.12
C VAL A 269 -12.31 11.79 -21.29
N SER A 270 -13.44 11.11 -21.53
CA SER A 270 -14.66 11.28 -20.74
C SER A 270 -14.61 10.65 -19.34
N GLN A 271 -13.66 9.74 -19.11
CA GLN A 271 -13.42 9.07 -17.82
C GLN A 271 -12.33 9.76 -16.99
N LEU A 272 -11.63 10.75 -17.55
CA LEU A 272 -10.62 11.51 -16.81
C LEU A 272 -11.32 12.46 -15.82
N PRO A 273 -11.06 12.35 -14.51
CA PRO A 273 -11.66 13.26 -13.56
C PRO A 273 -11.05 14.66 -13.76
N PHE A 274 -11.88 15.59 -14.22
CA PHE A 274 -11.62 17.03 -14.32
C PHE A 274 -10.57 17.45 -15.36
N VAL A 275 -10.95 17.44 -16.64
CA VAL A 275 -10.51 18.51 -17.55
C VAL A 275 -11.56 19.61 -17.42
N ARG A 276 -11.23 20.75 -16.81
CA ARG A 276 -12.08 21.94 -16.94
C ARG A 276 -12.14 22.26 -18.44
N SER A 277 -13.30 22.12 -19.04
CA SER A 277 -13.56 22.69 -20.36
C SER A 277 -13.18 24.17 -20.28
N GLU A 278 -12.23 24.60 -21.12
CA GLU A 278 -11.88 26.02 -21.23
C GLU A 278 -13.16 26.84 -21.46
N PRO A 279 -13.30 28.02 -20.84
CA PRO A 279 -14.37 28.93 -21.22
C PRO A 279 -14.04 29.43 -22.63
N ASN A 280 -14.89 29.09 -23.59
CA ASN A 280 -14.92 29.76 -24.89
C ASN A 280 -15.09 31.26 -24.64
N TYR A 281 -14.07 32.04 -24.97
CA TYR A 281 -14.20 33.48 -25.20
C TYR A 281 -14.74 33.72 -26.62
#